data_AF-A0A530BLA1-F1
#
_entry.id   AF-A0A530BLA1-F1
#
_cell.length_a   1.000
_cell.length_b   1.000
_cell.length_c   1.000
_cell.angle_alpha   90.00
_cell.angle_beta   90.00
_cell.angle_gamma   90.00
#
_symmetry.space_group_name_H-M   'P 1'
#
loop_
_entity.id
_entity.type
_entity.pdbx_description
1 polymer ?
#
loop_
_entity_poly.entity_id
_entity_poly.type
_entity_poly.pdbx_seq_one_letter_code
_entity_poly.pdbx_strand_id
1 'polypeptide(L)'
;AIAKIADYPFEGSLPEGGSFDRTGDHFLATVFQGHADAGPETGAGLEVFRVVKGDAAGGERPSLQRIGRIPLPHGAHHVDLAG
;
A
#
# COMPACT_ATOMS: atom_id res chain seq x y z
N ALA A 1 4.66 -22.37 -7.31
CA ALA A 1 4.30 -21.36 -8.33
C ALA A 1 3.78 -20.13 -7.60
N ILE A 2 4.15 -18.93 -8.04
CA ILE A 2 3.57 -17.68 -7.53
C ILE A 2 2.36 -17.35 -8.41
N ALA A 3 1.23 -16.99 -7.79
CA ALA A 3 0.01 -16.61 -8.50
C ALA A 3 -0.53 -15.30 -7.95
N LYS A 4 -1.03 -14.45 -8.85
CA LYS A 4 -1.75 -13.24 -8.47
C LYS A 4 -3.11 -13.61 -7.90
N ILE A 5 -3.48 -13.03 -6.75
CA ILE A 5 -4.74 -13.36 -6.07
C ILE A 5 -5.78 -12.23 -6.10
N ALA A 6 -5.35 -10.97 -6.27
CA ALA A 6 -6.22 -9.80 -6.30
C ALA A 6 -5.48 -8.56 -6.88
N ASP A 7 -6.26 -7.54 -7.20
CA ASP A 7 -5.82 -6.17 -7.52
C ASP A 7 -6.41 -5.20 -6.50
N TYR A 8 -5.61 -4.25 -6.03
CA TYR A 8 -6.04 -3.22 -5.06
C TYR A 8 -5.72 -1.83 -5.62
N PRO A 9 -6.70 -1.13 -6.22
CA PRO A 9 -6.47 0.21 -6.76
C PRO A 9 -6.34 1.25 -5.64
N PHE A 10 -5.50 2.27 -5.88
CA PHE A 10 -5.39 3.47 -5.06
C PHE A 10 -4.95 4.66 -5.94
N GLU A 11 -5.18 5.87 -5.46
CA GLU A 11 -4.95 7.12 -6.21
C GLU A 11 -3.46 7.47 -6.35
N GLY A 12 -3.07 8.04 -7.48
CA GLY A 12 -1.70 8.53 -7.72
C GLY A 12 -0.99 7.81 -8.87
N SER A 13 0.29 8.11 -9.04
CA SER A 13 1.10 7.59 -10.15
C SER A 13 2.45 7.11 -9.68
N LEU A 14 2.99 6.14 -10.42
CA LEU A 14 4.33 5.57 -10.25
C LEU A 14 4.57 5.02 -8.82
N PRO A 15 3.78 4.04 -8.33
CA PRO A 15 4.19 3.32 -7.14
C PRO A 15 5.45 2.52 -7.44
N GLU A 16 6.58 2.94 -6.88
CA GLU A 16 7.88 2.30 -7.13
C GLU A 16 8.17 1.15 -6.15
N GLY A 17 7.49 1.13 -4.99
CA GLY A 17 7.78 0.12 -3.98
C GLY A 17 6.67 -0.09 -2.97
N GLY A 18 6.86 -1.12 -2.17
CA GLY A 18 6.07 -1.34 -0.99
C GLY A 18 6.72 -2.36 -0.06
N SER A 19 6.34 -2.31 1.21
CA SER A 19 6.87 -3.20 2.24
C SER A 19 5.76 -3.57 3.24
N PHE A 20 5.82 -4.79 3.74
CA PHE A 20 5.01 -5.18 4.89
C PHE A 20 5.68 -4.70 6.16
N ASP A 21 4.91 -4.35 7.18
CA ASP A 21 5.47 -4.12 8.52
C ASP A 21 5.97 -5.45 9.15
N ARG A 22 6.62 -5.35 10.32
CA ARG A 22 7.24 -6.50 10.98
C ARG A 22 6.25 -7.58 11.41
N THR A 23 5.00 -7.21 11.67
CA THR A 23 3.94 -8.14 12.07
C THR A 23 3.22 -8.73 10.85
N GLY A 24 3.41 -8.13 9.68
CA GLY A 24 2.67 -8.43 8.46
C GLY A 24 1.19 -8.06 8.57
N ASP A 25 0.85 -7.12 9.46
CA ASP A 25 -0.51 -6.61 9.63
C ASP A 25 -0.77 -5.38 8.78
N HIS A 26 0.29 -4.74 8.29
CA HIS A 26 0.20 -3.61 7.37
C HIS A 26 1.06 -3.83 6.14
N PHE A 27 0.55 -3.32 5.01
CA PHE A 27 1.31 -3.13 3.78
C PHE A 27 1.36 -1.64 3.47
N LEU A 28 2.57 -1.17 3.17
CA LEU A 28 2.89 0.23 2.89
C LEU A 28 3.29 0.32 1.42
N ALA A 29 2.63 1.16 0.63
CA ALA A 29 2.93 1.35 -0.80
C ALA A 29 3.26 2.81 -1.09
N THR A 30 4.39 3.06 -1.77
CA THR A 30 4.79 4.43 -2.10
C THR A 30 3.93 5.01 -3.22
N VAL A 31 3.65 6.31 -3.12
CA VAL A 31 2.99 7.10 -4.15
C VAL A 31 3.93 8.24 -4.52
N PHE A 32 4.64 8.10 -5.63
CA PHE A 32 5.65 9.06 -6.06
C PHE A 32 5.05 10.45 -6.32
N GLN A 33 3.88 10.49 -6.98
CA GLN A 33 3.15 11.72 -7.26
C GLN A 33 1.64 11.51 -7.24
N GLY A 34 0.91 12.54 -6.82
CA GLY A 34 -0.52 12.65 -7.06
C GLY A 34 -0.83 13.20 -8.45
N HIS A 35 -2.10 13.16 -8.83
CA HIS A 35 -2.61 13.85 -10.01
C HIS A 35 -2.57 15.38 -9.83
N ALA A 36 -2.76 16.15 -10.91
CA ALA A 36 -2.61 17.62 -10.90
C ALA A 36 -3.45 18.33 -9.83
N ASP A 37 -4.67 17.82 -9.56
CA ASP A 37 -5.60 18.38 -8.57
C ASP A 37 -5.66 17.56 -7.28
N ALA A 38 -4.60 16.78 -7.01
CA ALA A 38 -4.57 15.92 -5.84
C ALA A 38 -4.50 16.72 -4.53
N GLY A 39 -5.44 16.42 -3.63
CA GLY A 39 -5.42 16.93 -2.27
C GLY A 39 -4.52 16.08 -1.36
N PRO A 40 -4.44 16.39 -0.06
CA PRO A 40 -3.62 15.66 0.90
C PRO A 40 -3.88 14.13 0.90
N GLU A 41 -5.13 13.72 0.68
CA GLU A 41 -5.54 12.30 0.69
C GLU A 41 -5.28 11.56 -0.63
N THR A 42 -4.97 12.29 -1.71
CA THR A 42 -4.78 11.74 -3.07
C THR A 42 -3.44 12.13 -3.70
N GLY A 43 -2.61 12.88 -2.97
CA GLY A 43 -1.29 13.40 -3.36
C GLY A 43 -0.14 12.40 -3.22
N ALA A 44 1.11 12.86 -3.38
CA ALA A 44 2.26 12.02 -3.07
C ALA A 44 2.24 11.56 -1.59
N GLY A 45 2.79 10.39 -1.30
CA GLY A 45 2.70 9.85 0.05
C GLY A 45 3.00 8.37 0.19
N LEU A 46 2.61 7.85 1.33
CA LEU A 46 2.60 6.43 1.65
C LEU A 46 1.16 5.96 1.80
N GLU A 47 0.72 5.11 0.88
CA GLU A 47 -0.57 4.45 0.98
C GLU A 47 -0.47 3.30 1.98
N VAL A 48 -1.41 3.25 2.93
CA VAL A 48 -1.40 2.30 4.04
C VAL A 48 -2.59 1.37 3.92
N PHE A 49 -2.29 0.08 3.91
CA PHE A 49 -3.28 -0.98 3.91
C PHE A 49 -3.13 -1.82 5.18
N ARG A 50 -4.25 -2.17 5.81
CA ARG A 50 -4.31 -3.30 6.74
C ARG A 50 -4.37 -4.59 5.94
N VAL A 51 -3.58 -5.58 6.36
CA VAL A 51 -3.65 -6.95 5.85
C VAL A 51 -4.73 -7.71 6.62
N VAL A 52 -5.77 -8.14 5.91
CA VAL A 52 -6.76 -9.08 6.44
C VAL A 52 -6.26 -10.48 6.11
N LYS A 53 -5.78 -11.20 7.12
CA LYS A 53 -5.27 -12.56 6.94
C LYS A 53 -6.47 -13.48 6.73
N GLY A 54 -6.56 -14.12 5.56
CA GLY A 54 -7.60 -15.10 5.26
C GLY A 54 -7.27 -16.44 5.89
N ASP A 55 -8.30 -17.22 6.21
CA ASP A 55 -8.15 -18.64 6.57
C ASP A 55 -7.99 -19.51 5.32
N ALA A 56 -6.74 -19.89 5.03
CA ALA A 56 -6.44 -20.77 3.90
C ALA A 56 -7.08 -22.16 4.03
N ALA A 57 -7.32 -22.66 5.25
CA ALA A 57 -7.98 -23.95 5.47
C ALA A 57 -9.50 -23.86 5.22
N GLY A 58 -10.10 -22.70 5.53
CA GLY A 58 -11.49 -22.36 5.25
C GLY A 58 -11.75 -21.86 3.82
N GLY A 59 -10.70 -21.70 3.00
CA GLY A 59 -10.81 -21.20 1.62
C GLY A 59 -10.91 -19.68 1.50
N GLU A 60 -10.74 -18.94 2.59
CA GLU A 60 -10.70 -17.49 2.59
C GLU A 60 -9.34 -16.99 2.08
N ARG A 61 -9.38 -16.05 1.15
CA ARG A 61 -8.17 -15.43 0.60
C ARG A 61 -7.76 -14.22 1.43
N PRO A 62 -6.45 -13.99 1.65
CA PRO A 62 -6.00 -12.77 2.27
C PRO A 62 -6.37 -11.56 1.40
N SER A 63 -6.62 -10.42 2.06
CA SER A 63 -6.93 -9.18 1.37
C SER A 63 -6.25 -7.95 1.97
N LEU A 64 -6.22 -6.86 1.20
CA LEU A 64 -5.76 -5.56 1.65
C LEU A 64 -6.96 -4.63 1.84
N GLN A 65 -7.07 -4.07 3.03
CA GLN A 65 -8.04 -3.04 3.36
C GLN A 65 -7.32 -1.70 3.43
N ARG A 66 -7.66 -0.77 2.54
CA ARG A 66 -7.13 0.60 2.59
C ARG A 66 -7.54 1.26 3.91
N ILE A 67 -6.59 1.81 4.65
CA ILE A 67 -6.85 2.56 5.90
C ILE A 67 -6.50 4.03 5.80
N GLY A 68 -5.70 4.44 4.81
CA GLY A 68 -5.46 5.85 4.52
C GLY A 68 -4.10 6.12 3.88
N ARG A 69 -3.76 7.41 3.82
CA ARG A 69 -2.49 7.90 3.27
C ARG A 69 -1.75 8.71 4.32
N ILE A 70 -0.44 8.55 4.37
CA ILE A 70 0.46 9.47 5.06
C ILE A 70 1.04 10.40 3.99
N PRO A 71 0.71 11.71 3.99
CA PRO A 71 1.25 12.65 3.02
C PRO A 71 2.77 12.74 3.16
N LEU A 72 3.46 12.64 2.03
CA LEU A 72 4.91 12.86 1.92
C LEU A 72 5.19 13.80 0.75
N PRO A 73 6.34 14.47 0.73
CA PRO A 73 6.75 15.23 -0.44
C PRO A 73 6.79 14.36 -1.70
N HIS A 74 6.61 15.02 -2.85
CA HIS A 74 6.82 14.42 -4.16
C HIS A 74 8.18 13.70 -4.23
N GLY A 75 8.19 12.52 -4.85
CA GLY A 75 9.40 11.74 -5.07
C GLY A 75 9.71 10.72 -3.98
N ALA A 76 8.86 10.54 -2.96
CA ALA A 76 8.97 9.41 -2.05
C ALA A 76 8.74 8.09 -2.81
N HIS A 77 9.77 7.23 -2.86
CA HIS A 77 9.76 6.03 -3.72
C HIS A 77 10.22 4.74 -3.03
N HIS A 78 10.95 4.85 -1.90
CA HIS A 78 11.41 3.70 -1.12
C HIS A 78 10.88 3.77 0.32
N VAL A 79 10.52 2.61 0.87
CA VAL A 79 10.10 2.45 2.27
C VAL A 79 10.90 1.31 2.86
N ASP A 80 11.58 1.60 3.96
CA ASP A 80 12.28 0.62 4.77
C ASP A 80 11.80 0.69 6.22
N LEU A 81 11.88 -0.43 6.93
CA LEU A 81 11.54 -0.50 8.34
C LEU A 81 12.79 -0.26 9.17
N ALA A 82 12.81 0.81 9.95
CA ALA A 82 13.89 1.08 10.88
C ALA A 82 14.10 -0.11 11.84
N GLY A 83 15.36 -0.57 11.90
CA GLY A 83 15.92 -1.62 12.78
C GLY A 83 15.41 -1.58 14.21
#